data_AF-A0A1E9A513-F1
#
_entry.id   AF-A0A1E9A513-F1
#
_cell.length_a   1.000
_cell.length_b   1.000
_cell.length_c   1.000
_cell.angle_alpha   90.00
_cell.angle_beta   90.00
_cell.angle_gamma   90.00
#
_symmetry.space_group_name_H-M   'P 1'
#
loop_
_entity.id
_entity.type
_entity.pdbx_description
1 polymer ?
#
loop_
_entity_poly.entity_id
_entity_poly.type
_entity_poly.pdbx_seq_one_letter_code
_entity_poly.pdbx_strand_id
1 'polypeptide(L)'
;DEPETVAIPQYVADYIEFKKANNFHVYGAMRVIEDHYDKRVPEWFYEDNIEKFCLAWILGYEVEKERKYIVTLKSSGQKLYYHTEDEDYIFSSYDEVFYSGYHTKTDLEENDMSWVFDCPGMEIQEVE
;
A
#
# COMPACT_ATOMS: atom_id res chain seq x y z
N ASP A 1 18.13 -21.52 15.60
CA ASP A 1 16.99 -20.98 14.85
C ASP A 1 16.88 -19.51 15.14
N GLU A 2 17.16 -18.69 14.13
CA GLU A 2 16.80 -17.27 14.21
C GLU A 2 15.27 -17.17 14.27
N PRO A 3 14.72 -16.23 15.05
CA PRO A 3 13.28 -16.01 15.05
C PRO A 3 12.83 -15.61 13.64
N GLU A 4 11.86 -16.33 13.08
CA GLU A 4 11.23 -15.95 11.81
C GLU A 4 10.54 -14.59 12.01
N THR A 5 11.01 -13.58 11.27
CA THR A 5 10.36 -12.28 11.19
C THR A 5 9.08 -12.38 10.39
N VAL A 6 8.05 -11.61 10.78
CA VAL A 6 6.77 -11.57 10.07
C VAL A 6 6.80 -10.52 8.95
N ALA A 7 6.08 -10.76 7.86
CA ALA A 7 5.90 -9.75 6.81
C ALA A 7 4.71 -8.83 7.15
N ILE A 8 4.84 -7.52 7.09
CA ILE A 8 3.74 -6.57 7.36
C ILE A 8 3.64 -5.49 6.27
N PRO A 9 2.46 -4.88 6.05
CA PRO A 9 2.34 -3.75 5.12
C PRO A 9 3.17 -2.54 5.54
N GLN A 10 3.59 -1.72 4.57
CA GLN A 10 4.41 -0.53 4.82
C GLN A 10 3.74 0.46 5.79
N TYR A 11 2.43 0.71 5.66
CA TYR A 11 1.71 1.62 6.57
C TYR A 11 1.69 1.14 8.03
N VAL A 12 1.76 -0.18 8.26
CA VAL A 12 1.89 -0.75 9.62
C VAL A 12 3.32 -0.61 10.14
N ALA A 13 4.31 -0.84 9.28
CA ALA A 13 5.71 -0.63 9.60
C ALA A 13 5.97 0.82 10.03
N ASP A 14 5.44 1.79 9.27
CA ASP A 14 5.56 3.21 9.56
C ASP A 14 4.93 3.56 10.91
N TYR A 15 3.79 2.97 11.25
CA TYR A 15 3.16 3.10 12.55
C TYR A 15 4.03 2.57 13.69
N ILE A 16 4.59 1.36 13.54
CA ILE A 16 5.46 0.73 14.55
C ILE A 16 6.69 1.61 14.81
N GLU A 17 7.38 2.05 13.76
CA GLU A 17 8.58 2.89 13.88
C GLU A 17 8.26 4.25 14.48
N PHE A 18 7.16 4.88 14.08
CA PHE A 18 6.70 6.12 14.69
C PHE A 18 6.45 5.95 16.20
N LYS A 19 5.79 4.87 16.62
CA LYS A 19 5.52 4.62 18.05
C LYS A 19 6.80 4.32 18.83
N LYS A 20 7.72 3.51 18.28
CA LYS A 20 9.02 3.23 18.89
C LYS A 20 9.86 4.51 19.04
N ALA A 21 9.90 5.36 18.01
CA ALA A 21 10.60 6.65 18.05
C ALA A 21 10.03 7.59 19.13
N ASN A 22 8.72 7.49 19.42
CA ASN A 22 8.06 8.22 20.50
C ASN A 22 8.08 7.47 21.85
N ASN A 23 8.95 6.47 22.01
CA ASN A 23 9.19 5.73 23.24
C ASN A 23 7.94 5.01 23.80
N PHE A 24 7.04 4.57 22.92
CA PHE A 24 5.95 3.68 23.30
C PHE A 24 6.48 2.26 23.46
N HIS A 25 5.85 1.48 24.36
CA HIS A 25 5.93 0.02 24.36
C HIS A 25 4.75 -0.57 23.59
N VAL A 26 4.82 -1.86 23.20
CA VAL A 26 3.81 -2.53 22.37
C VAL A 26 2.38 -2.33 22.87
N TYR A 27 2.12 -2.53 24.17
CA TYR A 27 0.80 -2.33 24.77
C TYR A 27 0.29 -0.88 24.64
N GLY A 28 1.18 0.11 24.70
CA GLY A 28 0.84 1.52 24.57
C GLY A 28 0.49 1.86 23.13
N ALA A 29 1.22 1.29 22.16
CA ALA A 29 0.92 1.42 20.75
C ALA A 29 -0.43 0.78 20.41
N MET A 30 -0.77 -0.39 20.96
CA MET A 30 -2.07 -1.03 20.74
C MET A 30 -3.22 -0.22 21.33
N ARG A 31 -3.06 0.39 22.52
CA ARG A 31 -4.13 1.15 23.18
C ARG A 31 -4.62 2.34 22.35
N VAL A 32 -3.75 2.94 21.55
CA VAL A 32 -4.03 4.16 20.78
C VAL A 32 -4.18 3.89 19.27
N ILE A 33 -4.27 2.62 18.87
CA ILE A 33 -4.25 2.24 17.45
C ILE A 33 -5.55 2.62 16.73
N GLU A 34 -6.70 2.52 17.42
CA GLU A 34 -8.02 2.94 16.91
C GLU A 34 -8.07 4.43 16.56
N ASP A 35 -7.37 5.24 17.37
CA ASP A 35 -7.29 6.69 17.21
C ASP A 35 -6.28 7.11 16.13
N HIS A 36 -5.58 6.17 15.50
CA HIS A 36 -4.66 6.51 14.43
C HIS A 36 -5.40 7.16 13.25
N TYR A 37 -4.73 8.12 12.60
CA TYR A 37 -5.33 8.92 11.53
C TYR A 37 -5.50 8.07 10.26
N ASP A 38 -4.52 7.24 9.93
CA ASP A 38 -4.60 6.28 8.83
C ASP A 38 -5.39 5.06 9.32
N LYS A 39 -6.61 4.89 8.79
CA LYS A 39 -7.54 3.83 9.21
C LYS A 39 -7.15 2.44 8.70
N ARG A 40 -6.25 2.36 7.72
CA ARG A 40 -5.67 1.09 7.26
C ARG A 40 -4.91 0.37 8.38
N VAL A 41 -4.29 1.12 9.30
CA VAL A 41 -3.56 0.54 10.45
C VAL A 41 -4.50 -0.19 11.43
N PRO A 42 -5.53 0.44 12.02
CA PRO A 42 -6.47 -0.27 12.89
C PRO A 42 -7.29 -1.32 12.15
N GLU A 43 -7.66 -1.11 10.90
CA GLU A 43 -8.36 -2.12 10.07
C GLU A 43 -7.50 -3.38 9.93
N TRP A 44 -6.26 -3.24 9.45
CA TRP A 44 -5.32 -4.36 9.36
C TRP A 44 -5.11 -5.04 10.72
N PHE A 45 -4.95 -4.27 11.79
CA PHE A 45 -4.72 -4.80 13.13
C PHE A 45 -5.87 -5.68 13.63
N TYR A 46 -7.12 -5.29 13.36
CA TYR A 46 -8.31 -6.03 13.79
C TYR A 46 -8.72 -7.17 12.84
N GLU A 47 -8.16 -7.25 11.63
CA GLU A 47 -8.28 -8.39 10.72
C GLU A 47 -7.34 -9.55 11.11
N ASP A 48 -7.48 -10.05 12.34
CA ASP A 48 -6.70 -11.18 12.88
C ASP A 48 -5.16 -10.98 12.91
N ASN A 49 -4.66 -9.74 12.82
CA ASN A 49 -3.22 -9.44 12.84
C ASN A 49 -2.67 -9.01 14.20
N ILE A 50 -3.42 -9.14 15.29
CA ILE A 50 -2.98 -8.71 16.64
C ILE A 50 -1.68 -9.42 17.07
N GLU A 51 -1.59 -10.74 16.88
CA GLU A 51 -0.39 -11.51 17.19
C GLU A 51 0.76 -11.15 16.25
N LYS A 52 0.45 -10.97 14.95
CA LYS A 52 1.40 -10.55 13.92
C LYS A 52 2.03 -9.19 14.25
N PHE A 53 1.23 -8.23 14.71
CA PHE A 53 1.69 -6.94 15.21
C PHE A 53 2.65 -7.08 16.39
N CYS A 54 2.32 -7.94 17.36
CA CYS A 54 3.18 -8.19 18.52
C CYS A 54 4.52 -8.82 18.12
N LEU A 55 4.49 -9.78 17.20
CA LEU A 55 5.69 -10.42 16.66
C LEU A 55 6.55 -9.41 15.90
N ALA A 56 5.96 -8.61 15.00
CA ALA A 56 6.64 -7.53 14.29
C ALA A 56 7.32 -6.55 15.26
N TRP A 57 6.64 -6.20 16.34
CA TRP A 57 7.19 -5.29 17.35
C TRP A 57 8.42 -5.87 18.04
N ILE A 58 8.36 -7.12 18.47
CA ILE A 58 9.35 -7.77 19.35
C ILE A 58 10.54 -8.34 18.57
N LEU A 59 10.25 -9.05 17.46
CA LEU A 59 11.23 -9.82 16.69
C LEU A 59 11.74 -9.05 15.46
N GLY A 60 11.08 -7.94 15.10
CA GLY A 60 11.27 -7.27 13.83
C GLY A 60 10.36 -7.83 12.74
N TYR A 61 10.42 -7.23 11.56
CA TYR A 61 9.54 -7.56 10.44
C TYR A 61 10.22 -7.32 9.10
N GLU A 62 9.69 -7.97 8.07
CA GLU A 62 9.91 -7.62 6.68
C GLU A 62 8.74 -6.76 6.19
N VAL A 63 8.99 -5.78 5.33
CA VAL A 63 7.89 -5.04 4.71
C VAL A 63 7.42 -5.83 3.49
N GLU A 64 6.12 -6.14 3.45
CA GLU A 64 5.46 -6.70 2.27
C GLU A 64 5.67 -5.72 1.11
N LYS A 65 6.38 -6.18 0.07
CA LYS A 65 6.52 -5.39 -1.16
C LYS A 65 5.14 -5.20 -1.75
N GLU A 66 4.61 -3.99 -1.64
CA GLU A 66 3.35 -3.65 -2.28
C GLU A 66 3.56 -3.68 -3.79
N ARG A 67 2.88 -4.61 -4.45
CA ARG A 67 2.98 -4.80 -5.90
C ARG A 67 2.47 -3.56 -6.59
N LYS A 68 3.32 -2.95 -7.40
CA LYS A 68 2.94 -1.82 -8.25
C LYS A 68 2.60 -2.33 -9.63
N TYR A 69 1.66 -1.67 -10.28
CA TYR A 69 1.20 -2.01 -11.61
C TYR A 69 1.37 -0.82 -12.53
N ILE A 70 1.91 -1.10 -13.73
CA ILE A 70 1.81 -0.20 -14.88
C ILE A 70 0.71 -0.75 -15.77
N VAL A 71 -0.31 0.07 -16.01
CA VAL A 71 -1.47 -0.29 -16.84
C VAL A 71 -1.32 0.40 -18.19
N THR A 72 -1.34 -0.38 -19.28
CA THR A 72 -1.13 0.13 -20.64
C THR A 72 -2.28 -0.30 -21.56
N LEU A 73 -2.82 0.65 -22.33
CA LEU A 73 -3.75 0.37 -23.41
C LEU A 73 -3.05 -0.36 -24.56
N LYS A 74 -3.46 -1.57 -24.88
CA LYS A 74 -2.88 -2.34 -26.00
C LYS A 74 -3.07 -1.68 -27.36
N SER A 75 -4.17 -0.94 -27.54
CA SER A 75 -4.51 -0.31 -28.83
C SER A 75 -3.60 0.85 -29.21
N SER A 76 -3.04 1.57 -28.24
CA SER A 76 -2.28 2.80 -28.46
C SER A 76 -0.91 2.85 -27.75
N GLY A 77 -0.65 1.98 -26.79
CA GLY A 77 0.54 2.03 -25.93
C GLY A 77 0.49 3.14 -24.88
N GLN A 78 -0.64 3.86 -24.76
CA GLN A 78 -0.81 4.87 -23.71
C GLN A 78 -0.93 4.20 -22.34
N LYS A 79 -0.31 4.81 -21.33
CA LYS A 79 -0.33 4.32 -19.96
C LYS A 79 -1.41 5.04 -19.16
N LEU A 80 -1.93 4.34 -18.17
CA LEU A 80 -2.79 4.93 -17.16
C LEU A 80 -1.94 5.75 -16.20
N TYR A 81 -2.31 7.01 -16.01
CA TYR A 81 -1.70 7.90 -15.03
C TYR A 81 -2.77 8.44 -14.08
N TYR A 82 -2.38 8.60 -12.82
CA TYR A 82 -3.13 9.35 -11.83
C TYR A 82 -2.60 10.78 -11.78
N HIS A 83 -3.46 11.78 -12.02
CA HIS A 83 -3.11 13.18 -11.90
C HIS A 83 -3.27 13.61 -10.44
N THR A 84 -2.17 13.97 -9.78
CA THR A 84 -2.19 14.21 -8.34
C THR A 84 -2.89 15.50 -7.91
N GLU A 85 -2.94 16.53 -8.78
CA GLU A 85 -3.66 17.79 -8.47
C GLU A 85 -5.16 17.72 -8.78
N ASP A 86 -5.52 17.23 -9.97
CA ASP A 86 -6.92 17.10 -10.41
C ASP A 86 -7.63 15.86 -9.82
N GLU A 87 -6.88 14.99 -9.13
CA GLU A 87 -7.35 13.76 -8.47
C GLU A 87 -8.12 12.83 -9.41
N ASP A 88 -7.65 12.68 -10.66
CA ASP A 88 -8.31 11.88 -11.69
C ASP A 88 -7.34 10.96 -12.47
N TYR A 89 -7.94 10.08 -13.28
CA TYR A 89 -7.22 9.09 -14.08
C TYR A 89 -7.32 9.38 -15.57
N ILE A 90 -6.17 9.38 -16.25
CA ILE A 90 -6.11 9.56 -17.71
C ILE A 90 -5.21 8.53 -18.38
N PHE A 91 -5.49 8.25 -19.65
CA PHE A 91 -4.56 7.53 -20.52
C PHE A 91 -3.75 8.51 -21.35
N SER A 92 -2.43 8.50 -21.16
CA SER A 92 -1.51 9.41 -21.85
C SER A 92 -0.25 8.69 -22.34
N SER A 93 0.38 9.26 -23.37
CA SER A 93 1.72 8.86 -23.82
C SER A 93 2.83 9.71 -23.21
N TYR A 94 2.48 10.77 -22.46
CA TYR A 94 3.40 11.70 -21.84
C TYR A 94 3.32 11.57 -20.33
N ASP A 95 4.47 11.50 -19.67
CA ASP A 95 4.63 11.70 -18.24
C ASP A 95 4.93 13.19 -17.97
N GLU A 96 4.20 13.77 -17.04
CA GLU A 96 4.49 15.10 -16.50
C GLU A 96 4.65 15.00 -14.98
N VAL A 97 5.09 16.09 -14.36
CA VAL A 97 5.47 16.12 -12.93
C VAL A 97 4.32 15.68 -12.01
N PHE A 98 3.07 15.91 -12.40
CA PHE A 98 1.88 15.59 -11.61
C PHE A 98 1.25 14.22 -11.94
N TYR A 99 1.88 13.42 -12.79
CA TYR A 99 1.36 12.11 -13.17
C TYR A 99 2.12 10.97 -12.48
N SER A 100 1.40 10.14 -11.72
CA SER A 100 1.91 8.84 -11.25
C SER A 100 1.50 7.74 -12.22
N GLY A 101 2.48 7.05 -12.81
CA GLY A 101 2.25 5.90 -13.69
C GLY A 101 2.30 4.54 -12.97
N TYR A 102 2.52 4.55 -11.66
CA TYR A 102 2.59 3.36 -10.82
C TYR A 102 1.40 3.35 -9.89
N HIS A 103 0.69 2.23 -9.87
CA HIS A 103 -0.54 2.08 -9.11
C HIS A 103 -0.44 0.86 -8.22
N THR A 104 -0.85 0.97 -6.96
CA THR A 104 -1.12 -0.22 -6.14
C THR A 104 -2.48 -0.80 -6.52
N LYS A 105 -2.77 -2.02 -6.09
CA LYS A 105 -4.12 -2.59 -6.27
C LYS A 105 -5.16 -1.75 -5.54
N THR A 106 -4.81 -1.29 -4.34
CA THR A 106 -5.64 -0.42 -3.49
C THR A 106 -5.95 0.89 -4.18
N ASP A 107 -4.96 1.56 -4.79
CA ASP A 107 -5.17 2.84 -5.50
C ASP A 107 -6.25 2.68 -6.58
N LEU A 108 -6.16 1.60 -7.35
CA LEU A 108 -7.11 1.30 -8.42
C LEU A 108 -8.49 0.91 -7.88
N GLU A 109 -8.56 0.24 -6.72
CA GLU A 109 -9.83 -0.11 -6.06
C GLU A 109 -10.54 1.11 -5.47
N GLU A 110 -9.83 1.96 -4.74
CA GLU A 110 -10.38 3.17 -4.11
C GLU A 110 -10.87 4.21 -5.14
N ASN A 111 -10.34 4.18 -6.36
CA ASN A 111 -10.70 5.09 -7.45
C ASN A 111 -11.61 4.45 -8.51
N ASP A 112 -12.28 3.33 -8.22
CA ASP A 112 -13.19 2.62 -9.16
C ASP A 112 -12.53 2.18 -10.49
N MET A 113 -11.20 2.02 -10.49
CA MET A 113 -10.38 1.64 -11.65
C MET A 113 -10.00 0.16 -11.68
N SER A 114 -10.51 -0.69 -10.76
CA SER A 114 -10.22 -2.14 -10.73
C SER A 114 -10.58 -2.88 -12.02
N TRP A 115 -11.50 -2.34 -12.82
CA TRP A 115 -11.93 -2.93 -14.10
C TRP A 115 -10.77 -3.14 -15.09
N VAL A 116 -9.65 -2.43 -14.92
CA VAL A 116 -8.46 -2.59 -15.77
C VAL A 116 -7.88 -4.01 -15.72
N PHE A 117 -8.03 -4.71 -14.60
CA PHE A 117 -7.55 -6.09 -14.44
C PHE A 117 -8.40 -7.10 -15.24
N ASP A 118 -9.69 -6.80 -15.43
CA ASP A 118 -10.63 -7.67 -16.15
C ASP A 118 -10.75 -7.31 -17.64
N CYS A 119 -10.12 -6.21 -18.08
CA CYS A 119 -10.23 -5.72 -19.45
C CYS A 119 -9.19 -6.35 -20.38
N PRO A 120 -9.60 -7.14 -21.42
CA PRO A 120 -8.66 -7.75 -22.36
C PRO A 120 -7.84 -6.74 -23.16
N GLY A 121 -8.33 -5.50 -23.28
CA GLY A 121 -7.65 -4.39 -23.96
C GLY A 121 -6.50 -3.78 -23.17
N MET A 122 -6.32 -4.18 -21.90
CA MET A 122 -5.22 -3.70 -21.05
C MET A 122 -4.07 -4.70 -21.01
N GLU A 123 -2.87 -4.17 -20.94
CA GLU A 123 -1.65 -4.86 -20.53
C GLU A 123 -1.29 -4.38 -19.13
N ILE A 124 -1.17 -5.32 -18.20
CA ILE A 124 -0.86 -5.06 -16.80
C ILE A 124 0.53 -5.62 -16.52
N GLN A 125 1.47 -4.74 -16.17
CA GLN A 125 2.82 -5.13 -15.78
C GLN A 125 3.00 -4.91 -14.28
N GLU A 126 3.25 -6.00 -13.54
CA GLU A 126 3.68 -5.94 -12.14
C GLU A 126 5.15 -5.49 -12.08
N VAL A 127 5.45 -4.51 -11.23
CA VAL A 127 6.80 -3.96 -11.01
C VAL A 127 7.09 -3.88 -9.50
N GLU A 128 8.38 -3.97 -9.15
CA GLU A 128 8.88 -3.79 -7.77
C GLU A 128 9.12 -2.31 -7.41
#